data_AF-A0ABD1TIK5-F1
#
_entry.id   AF-A0ABD1TIK5-F1
#
_cell.length_a   1.000
_cell.length_b   1.000
_cell.length_c   1.000
_cell.angle_alpha   90.00
_cell.angle_beta   90.00
_cell.angle_gamma   90.00
#
_symmetry.space_group_name_H-M   'P 1'
#
loop_
_entity.id
_entity.type
_entity.pdbx_description
1 polymer ?
#
loop_
_entity_poly.entity_id
_entity_poly.type
_entity_poly.pdbx_seq_one_letter_code
_entity_poly.pdbx_strand_id
1 'polypeptide(L)'
;MDGEVNHYAVLGLPSGEEGAKLSEKEIKKAYRLKALELHPDKRPDDPNAHDNFQKLTTSYAILNDEKARKLFDDLLRVKREKFQRQSQQDSKRRKMMSDLEERERNAFAPDLSSRAREEEDRIARKLKEEIARIRAMRINKGSATTTHPPKKDTAARGRNNTDGGGSGFGLDKEKVLKVSWEKTGEDYTAQRLREIFEEFGVVEDVVIKSSKKKGSALVVMGSKDEAVAATGNVLGDLSNPLLVLPLEPASSPVSFGVEANVETDGPKLSNLVGAGYQAFEESVLEKLKKAAQRQK
;
A
#
# COMPACT_ATOMS: atom_id res chain seq x y z
N MET A 1 30.08 18.03 -38.94
CA MET A 1 28.86 17.97 -38.10
C MET A 1 29.33 18.13 -36.66
N ASP A 2 29.53 19.37 -36.23
CA ASP A 2 30.11 19.69 -34.93
C ASP A 2 29.09 19.36 -33.84
N GLY A 3 29.25 18.17 -33.29
CA GLY A 3 28.32 17.59 -32.32
C GLY A 3 28.26 18.41 -31.05
N GLU A 4 27.10 18.99 -30.76
CA GLU A 4 26.62 19.40 -29.42
C GLU A 4 27.66 20.05 -28.49
N VAL A 5 28.59 20.83 -29.03
CA VAL A 5 29.61 21.48 -28.20
C VAL A 5 28.94 22.63 -27.45
N ASN A 6 29.01 22.61 -26.13
CA ASN A 6 28.55 23.73 -25.32
C ASN A 6 29.57 24.87 -25.41
N HIS A 7 29.32 25.85 -26.29
CA HIS A 7 30.23 26.97 -26.54
C HIS A 7 30.55 27.78 -25.28
N TYR A 8 29.59 27.94 -24.35
CA TYR A 8 29.85 28.60 -23.06
C TYR A 8 30.84 27.80 -22.21
N ALA A 9 30.69 26.47 -22.16
CA ALA A 9 31.59 25.61 -21.39
C ALA A 9 33.03 25.63 -21.93
N VAL A 10 33.21 25.73 -23.25
CA VAL A 10 34.55 25.85 -23.87
C VAL A 10 35.27 27.13 -23.43
N LEU A 11 34.55 28.24 -23.29
CA LEU A 11 35.09 29.50 -22.79
C LEU A 11 35.21 29.53 -21.26
N GLY A 12 34.76 28.49 -20.55
CA GLY A 12 34.71 28.45 -19.08
C GLY A 12 33.63 29.36 -18.48
N LEU A 13 32.58 29.63 -19.23
CA LEU A 13 31.46 30.48 -18.84
C LEU A 13 30.24 29.63 -18.42
N PRO A 14 29.38 30.13 -17.52
CA PRO A 14 28.16 29.43 -17.16
C PRO A 14 27.22 29.34 -18.38
N SER A 15 26.56 28.20 -18.53
CA SER A 15 25.62 27.93 -19.63
C SER A 15 24.17 28.06 -19.14
N GLY A 16 23.24 28.38 -20.04
CA GLY A 16 21.83 28.53 -19.70
C GLY A 16 21.43 30.00 -19.44
N GLU A 17 20.62 30.23 -18.40
CA GLU A 17 20.07 31.57 -18.12
C GLU A 17 21.13 32.56 -17.66
N GLU A 18 22.16 32.08 -16.96
CA GLU A 18 23.31 32.91 -16.61
C GLU A 18 24.13 33.24 -17.85
N GLY A 19 24.37 32.25 -18.72
CA GLY A 19 25.05 32.42 -20.02
C GLY A 19 24.39 33.48 -20.90
N ALA A 20 23.06 33.53 -20.94
CA ALA A 20 22.31 34.54 -21.70
C ALA A 20 22.47 35.97 -21.14
N LYS A 21 22.78 36.13 -19.85
CA LYS A 21 22.97 37.44 -19.21
C LYS A 21 24.37 38.02 -19.43
N LEU A 22 25.34 37.23 -19.90
CA LEU A 22 26.72 37.72 -20.07
C LEU A 22 26.81 38.80 -21.14
N SER A 23 27.61 39.82 -20.86
CA SER A 23 27.95 40.86 -21.84
C SER A 23 29.02 40.35 -22.81
N GLU A 24 29.03 40.88 -24.05
CA GLU A 24 30.09 40.62 -25.03
C GLU A 24 31.49 40.91 -24.48
N LYS A 25 31.61 41.92 -23.61
CA LYS A 25 32.87 42.27 -22.95
C LYS A 25 33.40 41.14 -22.07
N GLU A 26 32.51 40.44 -21.38
CA GLU A 26 32.84 39.31 -20.50
C GLU A 26 33.24 38.09 -21.32
N ILE A 27 32.51 37.81 -22.39
CA ILE A 27 32.82 36.74 -23.34
C ILE A 27 34.19 36.96 -23.98
N LYS A 28 34.48 38.18 -24.42
CA LYS A 28 35.79 38.56 -24.99
C LYS A 28 36.92 38.46 -23.97
N LYS A 29 36.67 38.83 -22.71
CA LYS A 29 37.64 38.68 -21.62
C LYS A 29 37.94 37.21 -21.36
N ALA A 30 36.91 36.36 -21.26
CA ALA A 30 37.06 34.92 -21.06
C ALA A 30 37.81 34.25 -22.21
N TYR A 31 37.47 34.60 -23.47
CA TYR A 31 38.20 34.12 -24.65
C TYR A 31 39.68 34.46 -24.58
N ARG A 32 40.05 35.71 -24.25
CA ARG A 32 41.45 36.12 -24.13
C ARG A 32 42.22 35.33 -23.09
N LEU A 33 41.62 35.09 -21.92
CA LEU A 33 42.24 34.29 -20.86
C LEU A 33 42.44 32.84 -21.32
N LYS A 34 41.38 32.22 -21.87
CA LYS A 34 41.45 30.85 -22.38
C LYS A 34 42.39 30.67 -23.56
N ALA A 35 42.47 31.65 -24.46
CA ALA A 35 43.36 31.60 -25.61
C ALA A 35 44.83 31.63 -25.20
N LEU A 36 45.18 32.36 -24.13
CA LEU A 36 46.53 32.35 -23.56
C LEU A 36 46.84 31.01 -22.87
N GLU A 37 45.86 30.39 -22.23
CA GLU A 37 46.02 29.08 -21.57
C GLU A 37 46.18 27.93 -22.57
N LEU A 38 45.43 27.95 -23.67
CA LEU A 38 45.33 26.89 -24.68
C LEU A 38 46.10 27.20 -25.97
N HIS A 39 47.02 28.16 -25.93
CA HIS A 39 47.79 28.53 -27.12
C HIS A 39 48.73 27.39 -27.54
N PRO A 40 48.72 26.94 -28.82
CA PRO A 40 49.55 25.81 -29.26
C PRO A 40 51.06 26.08 -29.13
N ASP A 41 51.50 27.34 -29.28
CA ASP A 41 52.91 27.74 -29.08
C ASP A 41 53.42 27.49 -27.64
N LYS A 42 52.55 27.57 -26.64
CA LYS A 42 52.90 27.31 -25.24
C LYS A 42 52.77 25.84 -24.85
N ARG A 43 52.14 25.03 -25.71
CA ARG A 43 51.88 23.60 -25.48
C ARG A 43 52.28 22.78 -26.72
N PRO A 44 53.56 22.84 -27.13
CA PRO A 44 54.02 22.07 -28.29
C PRO A 44 53.94 20.55 -28.07
N ASP A 45 53.89 20.11 -26.80
CA ASP A 45 53.86 18.68 -26.43
C ASP A 45 52.44 18.07 -26.44
N ASP A 46 51.38 18.88 -26.51
CA ASP A 46 49.99 18.40 -26.50
C ASP A 46 49.46 18.30 -27.94
N PRO A 47 49.25 17.08 -28.47
CA PRO A 47 48.74 16.90 -29.83
C PRO A 47 47.32 17.47 -30.02
N ASN A 48 46.56 17.66 -28.94
CA ASN A 48 45.21 18.22 -28.99
C ASN A 48 45.18 19.75 -28.83
N ALA A 49 46.32 20.41 -28.62
CA ALA A 49 46.36 21.86 -28.40
C ALA A 49 45.76 22.64 -29.58
N HIS A 50 46.04 22.21 -30.82
CA HIS A 50 45.49 22.81 -32.02
C HIS A 50 43.96 22.67 -32.08
N ASP A 51 43.44 21.46 -31.90
CA ASP A 51 42.01 21.17 -31.93
C ASP A 51 41.24 21.92 -30.84
N ASN A 52 41.81 21.99 -29.63
CA ASN A 52 41.22 22.73 -28.52
C ASN A 52 41.20 24.24 -28.77
N PHE A 53 42.27 24.78 -29.37
CA PHE A 53 42.32 26.17 -29.78
C PHE A 53 41.30 26.47 -30.89
N GLN A 54 41.17 25.59 -31.88
CA GLN A 54 40.17 25.71 -32.93
C GLN A 54 38.74 25.70 -32.36
N LYS A 55 38.43 24.78 -31.44
CA LYS A 55 37.13 24.74 -30.72
C LYS A 55 36.87 26.04 -29.95
N LEU A 56 37.90 26.59 -29.31
CA LEU A 56 37.81 27.87 -28.59
C LEU A 56 37.50 29.03 -29.54
N THR A 57 38.22 29.13 -30.67
CA THR A 57 38.00 30.16 -31.69
C THR A 57 36.61 30.06 -32.31
N THR A 58 36.16 28.86 -32.68
CA THR A 58 34.81 28.62 -33.23
C THR A 58 33.72 28.99 -32.21
N SER A 59 33.91 28.60 -30.95
CA SER A 59 32.95 28.92 -29.87
C SER A 59 32.86 30.42 -29.63
N TYR A 60 34.00 31.14 -29.65
CA TYR A 60 34.00 32.60 -29.55
C TYR A 60 33.30 33.25 -30.75
N ALA A 61 33.52 32.78 -31.97
CA ALA A 61 32.86 33.33 -33.16
C ALA A 61 31.32 33.24 -33.07
N ILE A 62 30.80 32.11 -32.58
CA ILE A 62 29.35 31.89 -32.40
C ILE A 62 28.79 32.76 -31.27
N LEU A 63 29.50 32.89 -30.15
CA LEU A 63 29.05 33.68 -29.00
C LEU A 63 29.22 35.19 -29.18
N ASN A 64 30.11 35.62 -30.08
CA ASN A 64 30.37 37.03 -30.37
C ASN A 64 29.38 37.61 -31.41
N ASP A 65 28.77 36.78 -32.26
CA ASP A 65 27.66 37.23 -33.12
C ASP A 65 26.33 37.13 -32.37
N GLU A 66 25.68 38.27 -32.15
CA GLU A 66 24.38 38.34 -31.47
C GLU A 66 23.33 37.42 -32.09
N LYS A 67 23.30 37.29 -33.43
CA LYS A 67 22.31 36.45 -34.12
C LYS A 67 22.57 34.98 -33.87
N ALA A 68 23.82 34.55 -34.02
CA ALA A 68 24.23 33.17 -33.76
C ALA A 68 24.03 32.79 -32.29
N ARG A 69 24.36 33.71 -31.36
CA ARG A 69 24.16 33.53 -29.92
C ARG A 69 22.69 33.34 -29.57
N LYS A 70 21.79 34.18 -30.10
CA LYS A 70 20.34 34.03 -29.87
C LYS A 70 19.82 32.68 -30.33
N LEU A 71 20.20 32.24 -31.54
CA LEU A 71 19.79 30.94 -32.07
C LEU A 71 20.33 29.77 -31.23
N PHE A 72 21.57 29.90 -30.75
CA PHE A 72 22.18 28.91 -29.86
C PHE A 72 21.45 28.84 -28.50
N ASP A 73 21.15 29.99 -27.90
CA ASP A 73 20.41 30.07 -26.63
C ASP A 73 18.99 29.50 -26.78
N ASP A 74 18.31 29.78 -27.90
CA ASP A 74 17.01 29.19 -28.22
C ASP A 74 17.09 27.67 -28.39
N LEU A 75 18.13 27.16 -29.06
CA LEU A 75 18.38 25.73 -29.19
C LEU A 75 18.59 25.07 -27.82
N LEU A 76 19.38 25.70 -26.94
CA LEU A 76 19.58 25.22 -25.57
C LEU A 76 18.27 25.17 -24.78
N ARG A 77 17.40 26.18 -24.94
CA ARG A 77 16.07 26.21 -24.31
C ARG A 77 15.19 25.05 -24.79
N VAL A 78 15.07 24.89 -26.12
CA VAL A 78 14.26 23.81 -26.72
C VAL A 78 14.78 22.44 -26.31
N LYS A 79 16.10 22.25 -26.28
CA LYS A 79 16.72 20.99 -25.85
C LYS A 79 16.42 20.68 -24.38
N ARG A 80 16.51 21.68 -23.50
CA ARG A 80 16.17 21.53 -22.08
C ARG A 80 14.70 21.15 -21.90
N GLU A 81 13.80 21.83 -22.59
CA GLU A 81 12.36 21.53 -22.53
C GLU A 81 12.04 20.12 -23.04
N LYS A 82 12.66 19.71 -24.15
CA LYS A 82 12.53 18.34 -24.68
C LYS A 82 13.00 17.30 -23.68
N PHE A 83 14.17 17.49 -23.07
CA PHE A 83 14.71 16.58 -22.07
C PHE A 83 13.81 16.52 -20.84
N GLN A 84 13.31 17.66 -20.36
CA GLN A 84 12.40 17.71 -19.23
C GLN A 84 11.08 16.98 -19.54
N ARG A 85 10.49 17.20 -20.72
CA ARG A 85 9.28 16.50 -21.16
C ARG A 85 9.51 15.00 -21.28
N GLN A 86 10.65 14.59 -21.82
CA GLN A 86 11.01 13.17 -21.94
C GLN A 86 11.18 12.52 -20.57
N SER A 87 11.91 13.16 -19.65
CA SER A 87 12.07 12.69 -18.27
C SER A 87 10.73 12.57 -17.53
N GLN A 88 9.83 13.54 -17.71
CA GLN A 88 8.46 13.45 -17.18
C GLN A 88 7.64 12.32 -17.80
N GLN A 89 7.80 12.04 -19.09
CA GLN A 89 7.13 10.93 -19.74
C GLN A 89 7.70 9.58 -19.30
N ASP A 90 9.02 9.46 -19.15
CA ASP A 90 9.68 8.23 -18.76
C ASP A 90 9.39 7.87 -17.30
N SER A 91 9.40 8.86 -16.40
CA SER A 91 8.95 8.67 -15.02
C SER A 91 7.49 8.23 -14.94
N LYS A 92 6.59 8.84 -15.74
CA LYS A 92 5.18 8.40 -15.85
C LYS A 92 5.08 6.97 -16.37
N ARG A 93 5.79 6.63 -17.44
CA ARG A 93 5.82 5.28 -18.03
C ARG A 93 6.30 4.25 -17.03
N ARG A 94 7.40 4.53 -16.31
CA ARG A 94 7.95 3.65 -15.28
C ARG A 94 6.95 3.45 -14.14
N LYS A 95 6.26 4.51 -13.71
CA LYS A 95 5.20 4.41 -12.70
C LYS A 95 4.03 3.55 -13.18
N MET A 96 3.56 3.74 -14.42
CA MET A 96 2.49 2.91 -14.97
C MET A 96 2.90 1.44 -15.11
N MET A 97 4.16 1.18 -15.51
CA MET A 97 4.69 -0.18 -15.58
C MET A 97 4.73 -0.84 -14.20
N SER A 98 5.22 -0.12 -13.18
CA SER A 98 5.26 -0.63 -11.80
C SER A 98 3.86 -0.90 -11.24
N ASP A 99 2.89 -0.03 -11.52
CA ASP A 99 1.50 -0.18 -11.08
C ASP A 99 0.82 -1.39 -11.75
N LEU A 100 1.08 -1.58 -13.05
CA LEU A 100 0.61 -2.75 -13.79
C LEU A 100 1.24 -4.04 -13.27
N GLU A 101 2.56 -4.04 -13.05
CA GLU A 101 3.28 -5.20 -12.49
C GLU A 101 2.79 -5.53 -11.07
N GLU A 102 2.50 -4.53 -10.23
CA GLU A 102 1.94 -4.76 -8.90
C GLU A 102 0.54 -5.36 -8.97
N ARG A 103 -0.29 -4.88 -9.90
CA ARG A 103 -1.62 -5.44 -10.14
C ARG A 103 -1.55 -6.89 -10.62
N GLU A 104 -0.65 -7.19 -11.55
CA GLU A 104 -0.40 -8.55 -12.01
C GLU A 104 0.11 -9.41 -10.85
N ARG A 105 1.09 -8.93 -10.07
CA ARG A 105 1.62 -9.64 -8.92
C ARG A 105 0.55 -9.91 -7.86
N ASN A 106 -0.38 -8.99 -7.63
CA ASN A 106 -1.46 -9.17 -6.66
C ASN A 106 -2.57 -10.10 -7.18
N ALA A 107 -2.85 -10.08 -8.48
CA ALA A 107 -3.79 -11.00 -9.11
C ALA A 107 -3.23 -12.44 -9.23
N PHE A 108 -1.93 -12.56 -9.47
CA PHE A 108 -1.20 -13.83 -9.56
C PHE A 108 -0.48 -14.21 -8.26
N ALA A 109 -0.64 -13.44 -7.18
CA ALA A 109 -0.11 -13.81 -5.87
C ALA A 109 -0.79 -15.13 -5.48
N PRO A 110 -0.03 -16.18 -5.14
CA PRO A 110 -0.62 -17.39 -4.60
C PRO A 110 -1.41 -16.97 -3.37
N ASP A 111 -2.72 -17.20 -3.43
CA ASP A 111 -3.65 -16.82 -2.37
C ASP A 111 -3.02 -17.20 -1.03
N LEU A 112 -2.81 -16.22 -0.15
CA LEU A 112 -2.25 -16.50 1.17
C LEU A 112 -3.11 -17.52 1.91
N SER A 113 -4.42 -17.60 1.57
CA SER A 113 -5.30 -18.66 2.02
C SER A 113 -4.97 -20.01 1.40
N SER A 114 -4.57 -20.10 0.13
CA SER A 114 -4.17 -21.38 -0.46
C SER A 114 -2.87 -21.91 0.15
N ARG A 115 -1.87 -21.04 0.36
CA ARG A 115 -0.64 -21.42 1.07
C ARG A 115 -0.90 -21.80 2.53
N ALA A 116 -1.75 -21.05 3.24
CA ALA A 116 -2.14 -21.38 4.61
C ALA A 116 -2.89 -22.73 4.68
N ARG A 117 -3.82 -23.00 3.75
CA ARG A 117 -4.55 -24.28 3.66
C ARG A 117 -3.60 -25.45 3.40
N GLU A 118 -2.61 -25.28 2.51
CA GLU A 118 -1.61 -26.32 2.26
C GLU A 118 -0.74 -26.63 3.49
N GLU A 119 -0.40 -25.62 4.29
CA GLU A 119 0.31 -25.80 5.56
C GLU A 119 -0.56 -26.46 6.62
N GLU A 120 -1.83 -26.03 6.76
CA GLU A 120 -2.82 -26.66 7.63
C GLU A 120 -3.02 -28.14 7.27
N ASP A 121 -3.12 -28.49 5.99
CA ASP A 121 -3.26 -29.86 5.50
C ASP A 121 -2.03 -30.72 5.79
N ARG A 122 -0.83 -30.13 5.78
CA ARG A 122 0.41 -30.83 6.17
C ARG A 122 0.43 -31.10 7.67
N ILE A 123 0.03 -30.11 8.48
CA ILE A 123 -0.04 -30.25 9.94
C ILE A 123 -1.12 -31.28 10.31
N ALA A 124 -2.29 -31.22 9.68
CA ALA A 124 -3.40 -32.16 9.90
C ALA A 124 -3.02 -33.61 9.54
N ARG A 125 -2.28 -33.82 8.44
CA ARG A 125 -1.75 -35.14 8.09
C ARG A 125 -0.79 -35.68 9.15
N LYS A 126 0.17 -34.87 9.59
CA LYS A 126 1.11 -35.27 10.66
C LYS A 126 0.38 -35.58 11.97
N LEU A 127 -0.62 -34.77 12.33
CA LEU A 127 -1.44 -34.98 13.52
C LEU A 127 -2.24 -36.29 13.43
N LYS A 128 -2.82 -36.58 12.26
CA LYS A 128 -3.58 -37.82 12.03
C LYS A 128 -2.70 -39.06 12.18
N GLU A 129 -1.48 -39.01 11.65
CA GLU A 129 -0.51 -40.10 11.77
C GLU A 129 -0.09 -40.33 13.22
N GLU A 130 0.20 -39.26 13.97
CA GLU A 130 0.56 -39.37 15.38
C GLU A 130 -0.61 -39.87 16.25
N ILE A 131 -1.85 -39.44 15.97
CA ILE A 131 -3.05 -39.98 16.64
C ILE A 131 -3.21 -41.48 16.35
N ALA A 132 -3.00 -41.91 15.10
CA ALA A 132 -3.07 -43.32 14.73
C ALA A 132 -2.02 -44.15 15.47
N ARG A 133 -0.79 -43.63 15.55
CA ARG A 133 0.31 -44.23 16.33
C ARG A 133 -0.04 -44.36 17.81
N ILE A 134 -0.55 -43.29 18.44
CA ILE A 134 -0.95 -43.31 19.85
C ILE A 134 -2.10 -44.30 20.09
N ARG A 135 -3.09 -44.36 19.20
CA ARG A 135 -4.19 -45.33 19.29
C ARG A 135 -3.68 -46.76 19.17
N ALA A 136 -2.78 -47.04 18.23
CA ALA A 136 -2.15 -48.36 18.08
C ALA A 136 -1.34 -48.75 19.34
N MET A 137 -0.59 -47.81 19.92
CA MET A 137 0.13 -48.03 21.17
C MET A 137 -0.80 -48.29 22.36
N ARG A 138 -1.96 -47.59 22.45
CA ARG A 138 -2.96 -47.82 23.50
C ARG A 138 -3.66 -49.17 23.36
N ILE A 139 -3.93 -49.63 22.14
CA ILE A 139 -4.51 -50.95 21.88
C ILE A 139 -3.53 -52.06 22.31
N ASN A 140 -2.23 -51.90 22.00
CA ASN A 140 -1.20 -52.84 22.43
C ASN A 140 -0.97 -52.82 23.96
N LYS A 141 -1.07 -51.64 24.60
CA LYS A 141 -0.97 -51.46 26.06
C LYS A 141 -2.23 -51.94 26.81
N GLY A 142 -3.39 -52.01 26.13
CA GLY A 142 -4.64 -52.54 26.66
C GLY A 142 -4.72 -54.08 26.72
N SER A 143 -3.74 -54.80 26.18
CA SER A 143 -3.70 -56.26 26.21
C SER A 143 -3.12 -56.85 27.52
N ALA A 144 -2.78 -56.02 28.51
CA ALA A 144 -2.30 -56.48 29.80
C ALA A 144 -3.07 -55.79 30.94
N THR A 145 -4.28 -56.28 31.25
CA THR A 145 -4.87 -56.40 32.61
C THR A 145 -6.35 -56.82 32.54
N THR A 146 -6.57 -58.07 32.95
CA THR A 146 -7.74 -58.70 33.61
C THR A 146 -9.11 -58.83 32.92
N THR A 147 -9.45 -60.11 32.76
CA THR A 147 -10.66 -60.85 32.37
C THR A 147 -11.85 -60.76 33.36
N HIS A 148 -13.10 -60.74 32.87
CA HIS A 148 -14.26 -61.62 33.21
C HIS A 148 -15.58 -61.19 32.50
N PRO A 149 -16.59 -62.08 32.32
CA PRO A 149 -17.11 -62.52 31.01
C PRO A 149 -18.53 -61.98 30.62
N PRO A 150 -19.05 -62.27 29.39
CA PRO A 150 -20.24 -61.63 28.84
C PRO A 150 -21.53 -62.43 29.09
N LYS A 151 -22.66 -61.72 29.26
CA LYS A 151 -24.01 -62.28 29.10
C LYS A 151 -24.79 -61.46 28.07
N LYS A 152 -25.27 -62.15 27.04
CA LYS A 152 -26.31 -61.71 26.11
C LYS A 152 -27.65 -61.80 26.85
N ASP A 153 -28.55 -60.83 26.62
CA ASP A 153 -29.84 -61.09 25.98
C ASP A 153 -30.71 -59.83 25.84
N THR A 154 -31.38 -59.79 24.67
CA THR A 154 -32.68 -59.13 24.37
C THR A 154 -32.78 -57.61 24.20
N ALA A 155 -32.76 -57.23 22.93
CA ALA A 155 -33.71 -56.39 22.19
C ALA A 155 -34.55 -55.30 22.89
N ALA A 156 -34.45 -54.12 22.25
CA ALA A 156 -35.51 -53.15 21.97
C ALA A 156 -35.95 -52.17 23.07
N ARG A 157 -35.35 -50.97 23.04
CA ARG A 157 -36.12 -49.72 23.02
C ARG A 157 -35.27 -48.56 22.50
N GLY A 158 -35.77 -47.86 21.48
CA GLY A 158 -35.11 -46.70 20.90
C GLY A 158 -35.04 -45.52 21.86
N ARG A 159 -33.99 -44.71 21.68
CA ARG A 159 -34.00 -43.24 21.64
C ARG A 159 -32.56 -42.72 21.58
N ASN A 160 -32.32 -41.93 20.54
CA ASN A 160 -31.48 -40.73 20.44
C ASN A 160 -30.13 -40.70 21.16
N ASN A 161 -29.06 -40.54 20.38
CA ASN A 161 -27.98 -39.60 20.72
C ASN A 161 -27.08 -39.33 19.50
N THR A 162 -27.49 -38.34 18.72
CA THR A 162 -26.58 -37.49 17.94
C THR A 162 -26.33 -36.22 18.74
N ASP A 163 -25.13 -35.68 18.57
CA ASP A 163 -24.74 -34.30 18.84
C ASP A 163 -24.36 -33.92 20.27
N GLY A 164 -23.04 -33.74 20.43
CA GLY A 164 -22.43 -32.46 20.79
C GLY A 164 -23.03 -31.66 21.95
N GLY A 165 -22.23 -31.47 22.99
CA GLY A 165 -22.52 -30.43 23.98
C GLY A 165 -21.74 -30.63 25.26
N GLY A 166 -20.47 -30.18 25.25
CA GLY A 166 -19.73 -30.00 26.49
C GLY A 166 -20.48 -29.00 27.39
N SER A 167 -20.69 -29.42 28.62
CA SER A 167 -21.42 -28.76 29.69
C SER A 167 -20.98 -27.30 29.89
N GLY A 168 -21.76 -26.38 29.34
CA GLY A 168 -21.67 -24.95 29.65
C GLY A 168 -22.42 -24.67 30.94
N PHE A 169 -21.72 -24.12 31.94
CA PHE A 169 -22.36 -23.22 32.88
C PHE A 169 -23.02 -22.12 32.04
N GLY A 170 -24.34 -21.97 32.17
CA GLY A 170 -25.12 -20.96 31.46
C GLY A 170 -24.74 -19.57 31.95
N LEU A 171 -23.65 -19.03 31.42
CA LEU A 171 -23.42 -17.59 31.41
C LEU A 171 -24.23 -17.06 30.23
N ASP A 172 -25.23 -16.25 30.51
CA ASP A 172 -25.99 -15.54 29.48
C ASP A 172 -25.01 -14.69 28.68
N LYS A 173 -24.58 -15.18 27.51
CA LYS A 173 -23.54 -14.54 26.68
C LYS A 173 -23.88 -13.11 26.28
N GLU A 174 -25.17 -12.79 26.31
CA GLU A 174 -25.74 -11.46 26.07
C GLU A 174 -25.44 -10.45 27.20
N LYS A 175 -25.05 -10.92 28.38
CA LYS A 175 -24.62 -10.09 29.52
C LYS A 175 -23.09 -9.93 29.60
N VAL A 176 -22.35 -10.54 28.67
CA VAL A 176 -20.89 -10.58 28.71
C VAL A 176 -20.29 -9.58 27.72
N LEU A 177 -19.50 -8.67 28.26
CA LEU A 177 -18.74 -7.68 27.52
C LEU A 177 -17.28 -8.09 27.40
N LYS A 178 -16.73 -7.94 26.20
CA LYS A 178 -15.30 -8.06 25.96
C LYS A 178 -14.69 -6.67 25.97
N VAL A 179 -13.81 -6.44 26.93
CA VAL A 179 -13.09 -5.18 27.12
C VAL A 179 -11.64 -5.39 26.71
N SER A 180 -11.07 -4.47 25.94
CA SER A 180 -9.65 -4.52 25.55
C SER A 180 -8.99 -3.15 25.63
N TRP A 181 -7.71 -3.14 26.01
CA TRP A 181 -6.90 -1.92 26.18
C TRP A 181 -5.44 -2.16 25.80
N GLU A 182 -4.72 -1.06 25.53
CA GLU A 182 -3.30 -1.10 25.22
C GLU A 182 -2.46 -0.98 26.50
N LYS A 183 -1.34 -1.71 26.58
CA LYS A 183 -0.46 -1.68 27.76
C LYS A 183 0.60 -0.58 27.67
N THR A 184 0.15 0.67 27.55
CA THR A 184 1.00 1.85 27.36
C THR A 184 1.10 2.71 28.64
N GLY A 185 0.85 2.12 29.81
CA GLY A 185 0.86 2.79 31.12
C GLY A 185 0.47 1.84 32.26
N GLU A 186 -0.27 2.34 33.25
CA GLU A 186 -0.84 1.52 34.32
C GLU A 186 -1.86 0.51 33.76
N ASP A 187 -1.71 -0.76 34.17
CA ASP A 187 -2.62 -1.84 33.77
C ASP A 187 -3.98 -1.69 34.50
N TYR A 188 -5.09 -1.88 33.78
CA TYR A 188 -6.41 -1.95 34.42
C TYR A 188 -6.51 -3.21 35.30
N THR A 189 -6.79 -3.01 36.59
CA THR A 189 -7.05 -4.08 37.55
C THR A 189 -8.54 -4.49 37.53
N ALA A 190 -8.86 -5.67 38.05
CA ALA A 190 -10.24 -6.15 38.09
C ALA A 190 -11.15 -5.24 38.92
N GLN A 191 -10.60 -4.58 39.94
CA GLN A 191 -11.29 -3.60 40.77
C GLN A 191 -11.58 -2.31 40.00
N ARG A 192 -10.59 -1.79 39.25
CA ARG A 192 -10.77 -0.60 38.42
C ARG A 192 -11.80 -0.81 37.31
N LEU A 193 -11.80 -1.99 36.70
CA LEU A 193 -12.84 -2.34 35.72
C LEU A 193 -14.21 -2.43 36.37
N ARG A 194 -14.34 -3.01 37.57
CA ARG A 194 -15.61 -3.00 38.30
C ARG A 194 -16.13 -1.58 38.54
N GLU A 195 -15.30 -0.67 39.04
CA GLU A 195 -15.68 0.74 39.26
C GLU A 195 -16.18 1.43 37.99
N ILE A 196 -15.53 1.18 36.85
CA ILE A 196 -15.89 1.79 35.56
C ILE A 196 -17.23 1.22 35.03
N PHE A 197 -17.46 -0.08 35.19
CA PHE A 197 -18.68 -0.72 34.69
C PHE A 197 -19.86 -0.65 35.68
N GLU A 198 -19.60 -0.37 36.97
CA GLU A 198 -20.62 -0.13 37.99
C GLU A 198 -21.48 1.10 37.69
N GLU A 199 -20.95 2.08 36.95
CA GLU A 199 -21.71 3.23 36.45
C GLU A 199 -22.83 2.83 35.48
N PHE A 200 -22.69 1.68 34.80
CA PHE A 200 -23.64 1.18 33.80
C PHE A 200 -24.56 0.06 34.30
N GLY A 201 -24.23 -0.54 35.45
CA GLY A 201 -25.01 -1.64 36.01
C GLY A 201 -24.24 -2.47 37.03
N VAL A 202 -24.92 -3.45 37.62
CA VAL A 202 -24.27 -4.34 38.60
C VAL A 202 -23.30 -5.27 37.87
N VAL A 203 -22.04 -5.31 38.31
CA VAL A 203 -21.03 -6.20 37.72
C VAL A 203 -20.97 -7.50 38.52
N GLU A 204 -21.35 -8.62 37.90
CA GLU A 204 -21.36 -9.95 38.53
C GLU A 204 -19.96 -10.56 38.59
N ASP A 205 -19.19 -10.44 37.52
CA ASP A 205 -17.83 -11.00 37.46
C ASP A 205 -16.93 -10.25 36.47
N VAL A 206 -15.62 -10.24 36.76
CA VAL A 206 -14.59 -9.65 35.89
C VAL A 206 -13.41 -10.60 35.79
N VAL A 207 -13.20 -11.15 34.59
CA VAL A 207 -12.12 -12.07 34.27
C VAL A 207 -11.09 -11.39 33.36
N ILE A 208 -9.90 -11.09 33.89
CA ILE A 208 -8.81 -10.49 33.11
C ILE A 208 -7.98 -11.58 32.43
N LYS A 209 -7.86 -11.48 31.11
CA LYS A 209 -6.93 -12.25 30.27
C LYS A 209 -5.92 -11.30 29.64
N SER A 210 -4.84 -11.03 30.34
CA SER A 210 -3.81 -10.10 29.89
C SER A 210 -2.76 -10.79 29.01
N SER A 211 -2.30 -10.13 27.93
CA SER A 211 -1.22 -10.61 27.04
C SER A 211 -0.04 -9.64 27.06
N LYS A 212 1.12 -10.06 26.52
CA LYS A 212 2.40 -9.29 26.57
C LYS A 212 2.34 -7.91 25.92
N LYS A 213 1.38 -7.64 25.04
CA LYS A 213 1.22 -6.37 24.31
C LYS A 213 -0.13 -5.69 24.48
N LYS A 214 -1.16 -6.40 24.95
CA LYS A 214 -2.54 -5.91 25.07
C LYS A 214 -3.24 -6.54 26.27
N GLY A 215 -4.02 -5.75 27.00
CA GLY A 215 -4.92 -6.26 28.04
C GLY A 215 -6.27 -6.61 27.45
N SER A 216 -6.86 -7.72 27.89
CA SER A 216 -8.27 -8.03 27.62
C SER A 216 -8.95 -8.53 28.88
N ALA A 217 -10.22 -8.19 29.05
CA ALA A 217 -11.05 -8.69 30.12
C ALA A 217 -12.43 -9.08 29.59
N LEU A 218 -13.07 -10.01 30.27
CA LEU A 218 -14.48 -10.31 30.13
C LEU A 218 -15.18 -9.77 31.37
N VAL A 219 -16.18 -8.92 31.16
CA VAL A 219 -17.01 -8.34 32.22
C VAL A 219 -18.41 -8.92 32.07
N VAL A 220 -18.94 -9.51 33.13
CA VAL A 220 -20.30 -10.05 33.18
C VAL A 220 -21.17 -9.04 33.92
N MET A 221 -22.16 -8.48 33.23
CA MET A 221 -23.14 -7.55 33.79
C MET A 221 -24.33 -8.31 34.39
N GLY A 222 -25.06 -7.71 35.32
CA GLY A 222 -26.25 -8.29 35.93
C GLY A 222 -27.43 -8.37 34.95
N SER A 223 -27.50 -7.45 33.99
CA SER A 223 -28.55 -7.41 32.96
C SER A 223 -28.02 -7.24 31.54
N LYS A 224 -28.82 -7.72 30.57
CA LYS A 224 -28.58 -7.54 29.13
C LYS A 224 -28.65 -6.06 28.72
N ASP A 225 -29.57 -5.31 29.31
CA ASP A 225 -29.79 -3.89 29.01
C ASP A 225 -28.59 -3.05 29.47
N GLU A 226 -28.03 -3.38 30.64
CA GLU A 226 -26.80 -2.78 31.20
C GLU A 226 -25.58 -3.06 30.31
N ALA A 227 -25.47 -4.28 29.77
CA ALA A 227 -24.41 -4.62 28.83
C ALA A 227 -24.50 -3.82 27.51
N VAL A 228 -25.71 -3.57 27.01
CA VAL A 228 -25.92 -2.73 25.82
C VAL A 228 -25.61 -1.27 26.13
N ALA A 229 -26.00 -0.75 27.30
CA ALA A 229 -25.72 0.63 27.71
C ALA A 229 -24.21 0.92 27.88
N ALA A 230 -23.43 -0.07 28.31
CA ALA A 230 -21.97 0.02 28.39
C ALA A 230 -21.27 -0.10 27.03
N THR A 231 -21.98 -0.55 25.99
CA THR A 231 -21.45 -0.71 24.63
C THR A 231 -21.57 0.62 23.87
N GLY A 232 -20.43 1.19 23.43
CA GLY A 232 -20.40 2.40 22.59
C GLY A 232 -19.93 3.67 23.28
N ASN A 233 -19.69 3.63 24.60
CA ASN A 233 -19.02 4.72 25.33
C ASN A 233 -17.51 4.50 25.38
N VAL A 234 -16.72 5.54 25.12
CA VAL A 234 -15.26 5.51 25.31
C VAL A 234 -15.00 5.60 26.81
N LEU A 235 -14.83 4.44 27.43
CA LEU A 235 -14.60 4.31 28.87
C LEU A 235 -13.09 4.24 29.17
N GLY A 236 -12.67 4.69 30.35
CA GLY A 236 -11.28 4.66 30.79
C GLY A 236 -10.58 6.01 30.82
N ASP A 237 -9.28 5.99 31.15
CA ASP A 237 -8.45 7.20 31.21
C ASP A 237 -8.22 7.78 29.82
N LEU A 238 -8.19 9.11 29.69
CA LEU A 238 -7.95 9.82 28.42
C LEU A 238 -6.62 9.44 27.75
N SER A 239 -5.69 8.87 28.51
CA SER A 239 -4.40 8.36 28.06
C SER A 239 -4.45 6.89 27.57
N ASN A 240 -5.50 6.12 27.89
CA ASN A 240 -5.65 4.72 27.51
C ASN A 240 -7.13 4.31 27.38
N PRO A 241 -7.78 4.57 26.24
CA PRO A 241 -9.20 4.29 26.05
C PRO A 241 -9.49 2.79 26.05
N LEU A 242 -10.53 2.38 26.79
CA LEU A 242 -11.06 1.03 26.79
C LEU A 242 -11.99 0.84 25.59
N LEU A 243 -11.75 -0.24 24.84
CA LEU A 243 -12.66 -0.69 23.79
C LEU A 243 -13.57 -1.79 24.34
N VAL A 244 -14.86 -1.48 24.43
CA VAL A 244 -15.91 -2.38 24.92
C VAL A 244 -16.74 -2.90 23.75
N LEU A 245 -16.78 -4.22 23.57
CA LEU A 245 -17.55 -4.87 22.53
C LEU A 245 -18.41 -6.00 23.13
N PRO A 246 -19.69 -6.14 22.70
CA PRO A 246 -20.52 -7.27 23.10
C PRO A 246 -19.95 -8.57 22.51
N LEU A 247 -20.02 -9.66 23.27
CA LEU A 247 -19.43 -10.93 22.86
C LEU A 247 -20.18 -11.61 21.68
N GLU A 248 -21.46 -11.29 21.48
CA GLU A 248 -22.24 -11.63 20.29
C GLU A 248 -22.88 -10.35 19.70
N PRO A 249 -22.82 -10.13 18.37
CA PRO A 249 -23.44 -8.96 17.76
C PRO A 249 -24.97 -9.10 17.83
N ALA A 250 -25.63 -8.13 18.48
CA ALA A 250 -27.08 -8.05 18.46
C ALA A 250 -27.58 -8.05 17.00
N SER A 251 -28.54 -8.92 16.72
CA SER A 251 -29.12 -9.14 15.39
C SER A 251 -29.64 -7.83 14.78
N SER A 252 -29.04 -7.41 13.65
CA SER A 252 -29.52 -6.57 12.54
C SER A 252 -30.32 -5.26 12.80
N PRO A 253 -30.15 -4.25 11.92
CA PRO A 253 -30.49 -2.86 12.22
C PRO A 253 -31.98 -2.58 12.08
N VAL A 254 -32.52 -1.80 13.02
CA VAL A 254 -33.83 -1.18 12.86
C VAL A 254 -33.69 -0.01 11.89
N SER A 255 -34.25 -0.17 10.69
CA SER A 255 -34.54 0.92 9.79
C SER A 255 -35.59 1.83 10.41
N PHE A 256 -35.21 3.06 10.74
CA PHE A 256 -36.16 4.17 10.87
C PHE A 256 -35.96 5.08 9.67
N GLY A 257 -36.96 5.06 8.78
CA GLY A 257 -37.19 6.16 7.84
C GLY A 257 -38.00 7.27 8.51
N VAL A 258 -38.20 8.35 7.73
CA VAL A 258 -38.87 9.65 8.03
C VAL A 258 -37.82 10.75 8.31
N GLU A 259 -37.75 11.88 7.61
CA GLU A 259 -38.49 12.42 6.47
C GLU A 259 -37.65 13.54 5.79
N ALA A 260 -37.74 13.56 4.47
CA ALA A 260 -37.85 14.72 3.57
C ALA A 260 -37.48 16.13 4.08
N ASN A 261 -36.37 16.69 3.58
CA ASN A 261 -36.40 18.01 2.91
C ASN A 261 -35.16 18.21 2.01
N VAL A 262 -35.32 18.11 0.68
CA VAL A 262 -34.36 18.66 -0.28
C VAL A 262 -35.15 19.32 -1.40
N GLU A 263 -35.11 20.65 -1.40
CA GLU A 263 -35.48 21.50 -2.53
C GLU A 263 -34.65 21.15 -3.75
N THR A 264 -35.34 20.99 -4.86
CA THR A 264 -34.84 20.70 -6.19
C THR A 264 -34.33 21.97 -6.87
N ASP A 265 -33.13 21.94 -7.46
CA ASP A 265 -32.92 22.46 -8.82
C ASP A 265 -31.57 22.03 -9.44
N GLY A 266 -31.60 21.60 -10.71
CA GLY A 266 -30.42 21.53 -11.59
C GLY A 266 -29.93 20.13 -12.04
N PRO A 267 -29.47 19.96 -13.30
CA PRO A 267 -29.92 18.86 -14.16
C PRO A 267 -28.99 17.64 -14.29
N LYS A 268 -29.65 16.55 -14.69
CA LYS A 268 -29.15 15.23 -15.12
C LYS A 268 -28.01 15.32 -16.15
N LEU A 269 -26.95 14.54 -15.92
CA LEU A 269 -26.11 14.01 -17.00
C LEU A 269 -26.05 12.49 -16.91
N SER A 270 -26.73 11.88 -17.87
CA SER A 270 -26.65 10.48 -18.27
C SER A 270 -25.29 10.13 -18.86
N ASN A 271 -24.83 8.91 -18.58
CA ASN A 271 -23.98 8.07 -19.44
C ASN A 271 -22.64 8.65 -19.91
N LEU A 272 -21.53 8.22 -19.29
CA LEU A 272 -20.23 8.26 -19.96
C LEU A 272 -19.27 7.14 -19.49
N VAL A 273 -19.66 5.89 -19.77
CA VAL A 273 -18.69 4.82 -20.01
C VAL A 273 -18.61 4.66 -21.53
N GLY A 274 -17.51 5.10 -22.16
CA GLY A 274 -17.15 4.60 -23.49
C GLY A 274 -17.03 5.56 -24.69
N ALA A 275 -17.14 6.89 -24.56
CA ALA A 275 -17.05 7.80 -25.73
C ALA A 275 -15.70 8.52 -25.90
N GLY A 276 -14.59 7.94 -25.41
CA GLY A 276 -13.28 8.59 -25.46
C GLY A 276 -12.33 8.09 -26.57
N TYR A 277 -12.57 6.91 -27.15
CA TYR A 277 -11.60 6.24 -28.02
C TYR A 277 -12.04 6.07 -29.48
N GLN A 278 -13.33 6.09 -29.77
CA GLN A 278 -13.85 5.86 -31.14
C GLN A 278 -13.40 6.96 -32.13
N ALA A 279 -13.46 8.23 -31.74
CA ALA A 279 -13.03 9.32 -32.62
C ALA A 279 -11.52 9.28 -32.92
N PHE A 280 -10.71 8.78 -32.00
CA PHE A 280 -9.28 8.60 -32.21
C PHE A 280 -8.99 7.40 -33.11
N GLU A 281 -9.68 6.28 -32.90
CA GLU A 281 -9.58 5.08 -33.74
C GLU A 281 -10.00 5.37 -35.19
N GLU A 282 -11.07 6.13 -35.40
CA GLU A 282 -11.51 6.56 -36.72
C GLU A 282 -10.46 7.43 -37.42
N SER A 283 -9.84 8.39 -36.71
CA SER A 283 -8.78 9.23 -37.26
C SER A 283 -7.53 8.44 -37.66
N VAL A 284 -7.19 7.41 -36.88
CA VAL A 284 -6.05 6.52 -37.17
C VAL A 284 -6.35 5.63 -38.38
N LEU A 285 -7.55 5.07 -38.49
CA LEU A 285 -7.99 4.27 -39.63
C LEU A 285 -8.04 5.09 -40.92
N GLU A 286 -8.50 6.34 -40.86
CA GLU A 286 -8.54 7.23 -42.01
C GLU A 286 -7.13 7.57 -42.50
N LYS A 287 -6.19 7.83 -41.58
CA LYS A 287 -4.77 8.03 -41.93
C LYS A 287 -4.14 6.80 -42.58
N LEU A 288 -4.45 5.61 -42.10
CA LEU A 288 -3.96 4.35 -42.69
C LEU A 288 -4.53 4.11 -44.09
N LYS A 289 -5.84 4.34 -44.30
CA LYS A 289 -6.47 4.24 -45.62
C LYS A 289 -5.89 5.24 -46.62
N LYS A 290 -5.65 6.48 -46.19
CA LYS A 290 -5.07 7.53 -47.02
C LYS A 290 -3.60 7.25 -47.35
N ALA A 291 -2.85 6.63 -46.43
CA ALA A 291 -1.48 6.18 -46.69
C ALA A 291 -1.46 5.03 -47.70
N ALA A 292 -2.38 4.07 -47.59
CA ALA A 292 -2.49 2.94 -48.52
C ALA A 292 -2.89 3.38 -49.94
N GLN A 293 -3.78 4.38 -50.08
CA GLN A 293 -4.15 4.94 -51.38
C GLN A 293 -3.03 5.75 -52.05
N ARG A 294 -2.09 6.31 -51.29
CA ARG A 294 -0.94 7.05 -51.84
C ARG A 294 0.22 6.15 -52.28
N GLN A 295 0.17 4.86 -51.95
CA GLN A 295 1.16 3.85 -52.34
C GLN A 295 0.73 3.00 -53.54
N LYS A 296 -0.41 3.33 -54.17
CA LYS A 296 -0.95 2.65 -55.35
C LYS A 296 -1.05 3.63 -56.50
#